data_AF-C9ZCU4-F1
#
_entry.id   AF-C9ZCU4-F1
#
_cell.length_a   1.000
_cell.length_b   1.000
_cell.length_c   1.000
_cell.angle_alpha   90.00
_cell.angle_beta   90.00
_cell.angle_gamma   90.00
#
_symmetry.space_group_name_H-M   'P 1'
#
loop_
_entity.id
_entity.type
_entity.pdbx_description
1 polymer ?
#
loop_
_entity_poly.entity_id
_entity_poly.type
_entity_poly.pdbx_seq_one_letter_code
_entity_poly.pdbx_strand_id
1 'polypeptide(L)'
;MTEASDFRPLPAATGTPMAHLHSETPAVFRRMGSDWPAVSTWTFRHIASLAPSLPVQLVKGNREKDHTAFTESTLGEYLDSLTVGSLTGESPDGDDRTYLKEFDLLQRFPGLRDDLSALWQRESLFGEQGLRRVRGMIAAG
;
A
#
# COMPACT_ATOMS: atom_id res chain seq x y z
N MET A 1 -14.12 10.77 -28.17
CA MET A 1 -15.10 10.60 -27.09
C MET A 1 -14.54 9.60 -26.11
N THR A 2 -14.02 10.04 -24.98
CA THR A 2 -13.54 9.15 -23.92
C THR A 2 -14.75 8.80 -23.07
N GLU A 3 -15.16 7.53 -23.05
CA GLU A 3 -16.15 7.08 -22.07
C GLU A 3 -15.62 7.43 -20.69
N ALA A 4 -16.37 8.25 -19.95
CA ALA A 4 -16.14 8.42 -18.54
C ALA A 4 -16.34 7.03 -17.91
N SER A 5 -15.28 6.48 -17.32
CA SER A 5 -15.35 5.23 -16.56
C SER A 5 -16.45 5.37 -15.52
N ASP A 6 -17.51 4.55 -15.66
CA ASP A 6 -18.68 4.53 -14.78
C ASP A 6 -18.33 3.79 -13.47
N PHE A 7 -17.25 4.22 -12.82
CA PHE A 7 -16.77 3.63 -11.58
C PHE A 7 -17.81 3.84 -10.48
N ARG A 8 -18.46 2.74 -10.09
CA ARG A 8 -19.33 2.71 -8.91
C ARG A 8 -18.57 2.04 -7.77
N PRO A 9 -18.24 2.77 -6.69
CA PRO A 9 -17.56 2.16 -5.55
C PRO A 9 -18.44 1.05 -4.97
N LEU A 10 -17.81 -0.08 -4.65
CA LEU A 10 -18.50 -1.20 -4.05
C LEU A 10 -19.14 -0.79 -2.70
N PRO A 11 -20.34 -1.32 -2.38
CA PRO A 11 -20.94 -1.12 -1.07
C PRO A 11 -20.06 -1.77 0.01
N ALA A 12 -20.23 -1.33 1.26
CA ALA A 12 -19.56 -1.97 2.38
C ALA A 12 -20.04 -3.43 2.51
N ALA A 13 -19.09 -4.35 2.66
CA ALA A 13 -19.39 -5.75 2.89
C ALA A 13 -20.11 -5.91 4.24
N THR A 14 -21.07 -6.84 4.30
CA THR A 14 -21.73 -7.26 5.53
C THR A 14 -21.09 -8.55 6.05
N GLY A 15 -21.07 -8.75 7.37
CA GLY A 15 -20.42 -9.91 7.99
C GLY A 15 -18.91 -9.74 8.18
N THR A 16 -18.23 -10.83 8.55
CA THR A 16 -16.78 -10.81 8.84
C THR A 16 -15.96 -11.08 7.57
N PRO A 17 -14.70 -10.61 7.48
CA PRO A 17 -13.81 -10.94 6.37
C PRO A 17 -13.69 -12.44 6.11
N MET A 18 -13.68 -13.25 7.17
CA MET A 18 -13.62 -14.71 7.08
C MET A 18 -14.79 -15.31 6.29
N ALA A 19 -15.98 -14.71 6.38
CA ALA A 19 -17.16 -15.17 5.63
C ALA A 19 -17.05 -14.95 4.11
N HIS A 20 -16.13 -14.07 3.67
CA HIS A 20 -15.90 -13.73 2.27
C HIS A 20 -14.63 -14.35 1.67
N LEU A 21 -13.83 -15.07 2.45
CA LEU A 21 -12.54 -15.63 1.98
C LEU A 21 -12.65 -16.59 0.78
N HIS A 22 -13.78 -17.27 0.65
CA HIS A 22 -14.05 -18.20 -0.45
C HIS A 22 -15.00 -17.62 -1.51
N SER A 23 -15.35 -16.34 -1.38
CA SER A 23 -16.19 -15.64 -2.34
C SER A 23 -15.34 -15.19 -3.52
N GLU A 24 -15.85 -15.38 -4.74
CA GLU A 24 -15.27 -14.77 -5.95
C GLU A 24 -15.71 -13.31 -6.13
N THR A 25 -16.65 -12.83 -5.29
CA THR A 25 -17.13 -11.45 -5.35
C THR A 25 -16.24 -10.53 -4.52
N PRO A 26 -15.66 -9.45 -5.10
CA PRO A 26 -14.88 -8.47 -4.37
C PRO A 26 -15.70 -7.80 -3.26
N ALA A 27 -15.09 -7.61 -2.10
CA ALA A 27 -15.72 -7.07 -0.91
C ALA A 27 -14.90 -5.91 -0.31
N VAL A 28 -15.57 -4.84 0.14
CA VAL A 28 -14.92 -3.69 0.79
C VAL A 28 -15.28 -3.65 2.28
N PHE A 29 -14.30 -3.87 3.15
CA PHE A 29 -14.46 -3.76 4.60
C PHE A 29 -14.06 -2.38 5.08
N ARG A 30 -15.05 -1.52 5.34
CA ARG A 30 -14.82 -0.15 5.79
C ARG A 30 -14.31 -0.14 7.23
N ARG A 31 -13.44 0.82 7.55
CA ARG A 31 -12.88 1.07 8.88
C ARG A 31 -12.00 -0.04 9.48
N MET A 32 -11.78 -1.14 8.78
CA MET A 32 -11.02 -2.27 9.33
C MET A 32 -9.56 -1.93 9.65
N GLY A 33 -8.99 -0.96 8.93
CA GLY A 33 -7.67 -0.38 9.20
C GLY A 33 -7.71 1.10 9.58
N SER A 34 -8.86 1.69 9.92
CA SER A 34 -8.93 3.14 10.19
C SER A 34 -8.11 3.55 11.42
N ASP A 35 -7.91 2.62 12.34
CA ASP A 35 -7.26 2.87 13.62
C ASP A 35 -5.79 2.40 13.61
N TRP A 36 -5.27 2.00 12.44
CA TRP A 36 -3.87 1.64 12.31
C TRP A 36 -2.99 2.88 12.47
N PRO A 37 -1.89 2.82 13.25
CA PRO A 37 -0.96 3.93 13.36
C PRO A 37 -0.54 4.47 11.99
N ALA A 38 -0.33 3.58 11.00
CA ALA A 38 0.02 3.92 9.62
C ALA A 38 -0.90 4.98 8.99
N VAL A 39 -2.19 5.01 9.32
CA VAL A 39 -3.15 6.01 8.80
C VAL A 39 -2.75 7.44 9.20
N SER A 40 -2.12 7.59 10.37
CA SER A 40 -1.71 8.89 10.91
C SER A 40 -0.20 9.14 10.84
N THR A 41 0.62 8.10 10.82
CA THR A 41 2.08 8.22 10.91
C THR A 41 2.77 8.17 9.55
N TRP A 42 2.20 7.47 8.56
CA TRP A 42 2.84 7.32 7.25
C TRP A 42 2.58 8.54 6.39
N THR A 43 3.55 9.45 6.43
CA THR A 43 3.65 10.59 5.51
C THR A 43 4.84 10.37 4.58
N PHE A 44 4.84 10.99 3.39
CA PHE A 44 5.99 10.95 2.49
C PHE A 44 7.28 11.39 3.20
N ARG A 45 7.20 12.47 3.99
CA ARG A 45 8.31 12.94 4.83
C ARG A 45 8.80 11.89 5.84
N HIS A 46 7.88 11.21 6.53
CA HIS A 46 8.24 10.18 7.50
C HIS A 46 8.96 9.01 6.81
N ILE A 47 8.41 8.47 5.73
CA ILE A 47 9.01 7.35 5.00
C ILE A 47 10.36 7.74 4.38
N ALA A 48 10.48 8.94 3.81
CA ALA A 48 11.74 9.47 3.27
C ALA A 48 12.84 9.54 4.33
N SER A 49 12.48 9.85 5.58
CA SER A 49 13.45 9.97 6.68
C SER A 49 14.07 8.63 7.11
N LEU A 50 13.45 7.49 6.78
CA LEU A 50 13.94 6.17 7.20
C LEU A 50 15.25 5.79 6.50
N ALA A 51 15.39 6.15 5.22
CA ALA A 51 16.63 6.01 4.46
C ALA A 51 16.60 6.93 3.22
N PRO A 52 16.91 8.22 3.37
CA PRO A 52 16.72 9.21 2.30
C PRO A 52 17.58 8.91 1.06
N SER A 53 18.79 8.39 1.26
CA SER A 53 19.72 8.07 0.18
C SER A 53 19.58 6.65 -0.38
N LEU A 54 18.52 5.91 -0.01
CA LEU A 54 18.31 4.55 -0.49
C LEU A 54 18.06 4.57 -2.00
N PRO A 55 18.88 3.91 -2.84
CA PRO A 55 18.60 3.82 -4.26
C PRO A 55 17.29 3.06 -4.52
N VAL A 56 16.47 3.59 -5.42
CA VAL A 56 15.20 2.98 -5.85
C VAL A 56 15.07 3.05 -7.37
N GLN A 57 14.36 2.06 -7.92
CA GLN A 57 13.99 2.04 -9.33
C GLN A 57 12.51 2.40 -9.47
N LEU A 58 12.23 3.37 -10.33
CA LEU A 58 10.89 3.88 -10.58
C LEU A 58 10.44 3.44 -11.97
N VAL A 59 9.16 3.06 -12.08
CA VAL A 59 8.51 2.77 -13.37
C VAL A 59 8.06 4.09 -13.97
N LYS A 60 8.44 4.38 -15.22
CA LYS A 60 8.04 5.58 -15.96
C LYS A 60 6.83 5.29 -16.86
N GLY A 61 5.88 6.23 -16.90
CA GLY A 61 4.72 6.19 -17.79
C GLY A 61 3.66 5.15 -17.41
N ASN A 62 2.76 4.85 -18.34
CA ASN A 62 1.69 3.88 -18.12
C ASN A 62 2.06 2.50 -18.65
N ARG A 63 2.54 1.62 -17.77
CA ARG A 63 2.87 0.21 -18.09
C ARG A 63 1.70 -0.59 -18.70
N GLU A 64 0.45 -0.19 -18.49
CA GLU A 64 -0.72 -0.87 -19.05
C GLU A 64 -0.98 -0.49 -20.52
N LYS A 65 -0.29 0.53 -21.05
CA LYS A 65 -0.47 1.03 -22.42
C LYS A 65 0.79 0.94 -23.26
N ASP A 66 1.97 1.10 -22.66
CA ASP A 66 3.24 1.24 -23.37
C ASP A 66 4.32 0.27 -22.87
N HIS A 67 5.46 0.25 -23.58
CA HIS A 67 6.65 -0.47 -23.13
C HIS A 67 7.10 0.01 -21.74
N THR A 68 7.43 -0.94 -20.86
CA THR A 68 7.89 -0.60 -19.51
C THR A 68 9.26 0.08 -19.57
N ALA A 69 9.33 1.32 -19.10
CA ALA A 69 10.57 2.06 -18.92
C ALA A 69 10.85 2.26 -17.42
N PHE A 70 12.14 2.32 -17.08
CA PHE A 70 12.60 2.52 -15.70
C PHE A 70 13.50 3.74 -15.61
N THR A 71 13.49 4.40 -14.46
CA THR A 71 14.46 5.43 -14.08
C THR A 71 14.92 5.22 -12.65
N GLU A 72 16.14 5.66 -12.34
CA GLU A 72 16.70 5.58 -10.99
C GLU A 72 16.44 6.88 -10.22
N SER A 73 16.36 6.77 -8.90
CA SER A 73 16.30 7.89 -7.96
C SER A 73 16.74 7.41 -6.57
N THR A 74 16.67 8.28 -5.58
CA THR A 74 16.67 7.89 -4.17
C THR A 74 15.26 7.93 -3.57
N LEU A 75 15.02 7.14 -2.52
CA LEU A 75 13.73 7.13 -1.83
C LEU A 75 13.34 8.54 -1.33
N GLY A 76 14.31 9.31 -0.84
CA GLY A 76 14.10 10.68 -0.38
C GLY A 76 13.69 11.61 -1.51
N GLU A 77 14.47 11.67 -2.59
CA GLU A 77 14.16 12.52 -3.76
C GLU A 77 12.80 12.20 -4.38
N TYR A 78 12.47 10.91 -4.51
CA TYR A 78 11.19 10.50 -5.06
C TYR A 78 10.02 10.95 -4.18
N LEU A 79 10.07 10.69 -2.87
CA LEU A 79 8.98 11.05 -1.94
C LEU A 79 8.85 12.57 -1.75
N ASP A 80 9.96 13.31 -1.81
CA ASP A 80 9.94 14.77 -1.83
C ASP A 80 9.26 15.29 -3.11
N SER A 81 9.52 14.68 -4.26
CA SER A 81 8.87 15.05 -5.53
C SER A 81 7.34 14.88 -5.48
N LEU A 82 6.85 13.82 -4.82
CA LEU A 82 5.41 13.58 -4.61
C LEU A 82 4.80 14.63 -3.68
N THR A 83 5.55 15.05 -2.67
CA THR A 83 5.12 16.11 -1.74
C THR A 83 4.98 17.44 -2.49
N VAL A 84 5.96 17.81 -3.31
CA VAL A 84 5.93 19.04 -4.11
C VAL A 84 4.79 19.01 -5.13
N GLY A 85 4.65 17.94 -5.91
CA GLY A 85 3.55 17.81 -6.88
C GLY A 85 2.15 17.85 -6.23
N SER A 86 2.01 17.30 -5.02
CA SER A 86 0.76 17.42 -4.25
C SER A 86 0.47 18.84 -3.79
N LEU A 87 1.50 19.67 -3.55
CA LEU A 87 1.34 21.05 -3.10
C LEU A 87 1.11 22.02 -4.27
N THR A 88 1.72 21.77 -5.43
CA THR A 88 1.57 22.62 -6.62
C THR A 88 0.33 22.29 -7.45
N GLY A 89 -0.25 21.09 -7.27
CA GLY A 89 -1.35 20.60 -8.09
C GLY A 89 -0.92 20.24 -9.52
N GLU A 90 0.37 20.35 -9.82
CA GLU A 90 0.96 19.93 -11.08
C GLU A 90 1.16 18.42 -11.03
N SER A 91 0.30 17.69 -11.72
CA SER A 91 0.59 16.29 -12.04
C SER A 91 1.40 16.26 -13.34
N PRO A 92 2.51 15.51 -13.38
CA PRO A 92 3.20 15.25 -14.65
C PRO A 92 2.21 14.70 -15.67
N ASP A 93 2.42 15.07 -16.93
CA ASP A 93 1.75 14.41 -18.05
C ASP A 93 1.96 12.89 -17.95
N GLY A 94 1.01 12.11 -18.48
CA GLY A 94 0.94 10.66 -18.25
C GLY A 94 2.24 9.91 -18.51
N ASP A 95 3.05 10.40 -19.45
CA ASP A 95 4.32 9.81 -19.87
C ASP A 95 5.48 10.14 -18.93
N ASP A 96 5.40 11.24 -18.18
CA ASP A 96 6.44 11.69 -17.24
C ASP A 96 6.16 11.28 -15.79
N ARG A 97 5.02 10.63 -15.53
CA ARG A 97 4.73 10.07 -14.20
C ARG A 97 5.66 8.91 -13.88
N THR A 98 6.12 8.88 -12.63
CA THR A 98 6.96 7.81 -12.11
C THR A 98 6.32 7.15 -10.89
N TYR A 99 6.45 5.83 -10.80
CA TYR A 99 5.80 5.02 -9.76
C TYR A 99 6.79 4.08 -9.11
N LEU A 100 6.77 4.03 -7.78
CA LEU A 100 7.48 3.02 -6.99
C LEU A 100 6.59 1.76 -6.89
N LYS A 101 6.65 0.88 -7.90
CA LYS A 101 5.79 -0.33 -8.00
C LYS A 101 6.44 -1.61 -7.45
N GLU A 102 7.75 -1.79 -7.64
CA GLU A 102 8.48 -3.03 -7.31
C GLU A 102 9.35 -2.89 -6.06
N PHE A 103 8.82 -2.21 -5.03
CA PHE A 103 9.54 -1.93 -3.79
C PHE A 103 8.79 -2.47 -2.56
N ASP A 104 9.35 -3.49 -1.92
CA ASP A 104 8.81 -4.02 -0.66
C ASP A 104 9.22 -3.15 0.53
N LEU A 105 8.37 -2.17 0.83
CA LEU A 105 8.55 -1.23 1.93
C LEU A 105 8.72 -1.94 3.29
N LEU A 106 7.96 -3.01 3.53
CA LEU A 106 7.93 -3.70 4.83
C LEU A 106 9.12 -4.65 5.00
N GLN A 107 9.60 -5.26 3.92
CA GLN A 107 10.86 -5.99 3.94
C GLN A 107 12.03 -5.04 4.19
N ARG A 108 12.03 -3.86 3.57
CA ARG A 108 13.12 -2.89 3.71
C ARG A 108 13.15 -2.22 5.07
N PHE A 109 11.99 -1.90 5.64
CA PHE A 109 11.84 -1.26 6.95
C PHE A 109 10.91 -2.09 7.86
N PRO A 110 11.42 -3.17 8.47
CA PRO A 110 10.65 -4.07 9.32
C PRO A 110 9.84 -3.40 10.43
N GLY A 111 10.34 -2.28 11.00
CA GLY A 111 9.65 -1.54 12.07
C GLY A 111 8.32 -0.94 11.64
N LEU A 112 8.09 -0.71 10.34
CA LEU A 112 6.80 -0.24 9.84
C LEU A 112 5.69 -1.29 9.96
N ARG A 113 6.01 -2.56 10.20
CA ARG A 113 5.00 -3.60 10.42
C ARG A 113 4.18 -3.37 11.69
N ASP A 114 4.78 -2.73 12.70
CA ASP A 114 4.10 -2.43 13.95
C ASP A 114 2.93 -1.46 13.72
N ASP A 115 3.07 -0.57 12.74
CA ASP A 115 2.05 0.42 12.36
C ASP A 115 0.85 -0.17 11.62
N LEU A 116 0.95 -1.40 11.11
CA LEU A 116 -0.12 -2.08 10.37
C LEU A 116 -0.99 -2.97 11.26
N SER A 117 -0.80 -2.92 12.58
CA SER A 117 -1.48 -3.84 13.50
C SER A 117 -2.18 -3.13 14.66
N ALA A 118 -3.51 -3.05 14.57
CA ALA A 118 -4.37 -3.12 15.76
C ALA A 118 -4.79 -4.58 16.08
N LEU A 119 -4.51 -5.53 15.17
CA LEU A 119 -4.95 -6.92 15.28
C LEU A 119 -4.06 -7.80 16.18
N TRP A 120 -2.75 -7.56 16.25
CA TRP A 120 -1.87 -8.35 17.13
C TRP A 120 -2.15 -8.16 18.62
N GLN A 121 -2.73 -7.03 19.04
CA GLN A 121 -3.11 -6.80 20.45
C GLN A 121 -4.52 -7.30 20.80
N ARG A 122 -5.44 -7.45 19.82
CA ARG A 122 -6.78 -8.07 20.05
C ARG A 122 -6.77 -9.60 19.96
N GLU A 123 -5.67 -10.22 19.57
CA GLU A 123 -5.50 -11.68 19.57
C GLU A 123 -5.42 -12.29 20.98
N SER A 124 -5.24 -11.51 22.05
CA SER A 124 -5.42 -12.01 23.43
C SER A 124 -6.88 -12.40 23.77
N LEU A 125 -7.85 -12.11 22.88
CA LEU A 125 -9.24 -12.57 22.99
C LEU A 125 -9.54 -13.83 22.17
N PHE A 126 -8.63 -14.26 21.30
CA PHE A 126 -8.78 -15.47 20.49
C PHE A 126 -7.76 -16.50 20.96
N GLY A 127 -8.24 -17.42 21.80
CA GLY A 127 -7.42 -18.46 22.45
C GLY A 127 -6.49 -19.24 21.52
N GLU A 128 -5.49 -19.87 22.13
CA GLU A 128 -4.27 -20.49 21.58
C GLU A 128 -4.42 -21.36 20.31
N GLN A 129 -5.63 -21.76 19.94
CA GLN A 129 -5.92 -22.57 18.76
C GLN A 129 -5.84 -21.79 17.42
N GLY A 130 -5.99 -20.46 17.44
CA GLY A 130 -5.85 -19.61 16.23
C GLY A 130 -4.38 -19.41 15.79
N LEU A 131 -3.46 -19.49 16.75
CA LEU A 131 -2.05 -19.14 16.58
C LEU A 131 -1.27 -20.12 15.68
N ARG A 132 -1.71 -21.38 15.59
CA ARG A 132 -1.01 -22.42 14.80
C ARG A 132 -1.29 -22.36 13.31
N ARG A 133 -2.46 -21.88 12.87
CA ARG A 133 -2.80 -21.85 11.43
C ARG A 133 -2.16 -20.70 10.68
N VAL A 134 -2.09 -19.51 11.30
CA VAL A 134 -1.55 -18.31 10.62
C VAL A 134 -0.03 -18.39 10.52
N ARG A 135 0.67 -18.89 11.55
CA ARG A 135 2.12 -19.11 11.52
C ARG A 135 2.56 -20.14 10.48
N GLY A 136 1.73 -21.14 10.18
CA GLY A 136 2.02 -22.14 9.15
C GLY A 136 1.93 -21.61 7.72
N MET A 137 1.24 -20.49 7.49
CA MET A 137 0.97 -19.98 6.14
C MET A 137 2.02 -18.98 5.64
N ILE A 138 2.79 -18.36 6.55
CA ILE A 138 3.85 -17.38 6.19
C ILE A 138 5.24 -18.04 6.11
N ALA A 139 5.43 -19.22 6.68
CA ALA A 139 6.71 -19.94 6.64
C ALA A 139 6.88 -20.85 5.40
N ALA A 140 5.91 -20.87 4.49
CA ALA A 140 5.89 -21.76 3.31
C ALA A 140 5.69 -21.01 1.98
N GLY A 141 6.07 -19.72 1.92
CA GLY A 141 6.10 -18.91 0.70
C GLY A 141 7.48 -18.35 0.46
#